data_AF-N4UTI9-F1
#
_entry.id   AF-N4UTI9-F1
#
_cell.length_a   1.000
_cell.length_b   1.000
_cell.length_c   1.000
_cell.angle_alpha   90.00
_cell.angle_beta   90.00
_cell.angle_gamma   90.00
#
_symmetry.space_group_name_H-M   'P 1'
#
loop_
_entity.id
_entity.type
_entity.pdbx_description
1 polymer ?
#
loop_
_entity_poly.entity_id
_entity_poly.type
_entity_poly.pdbx_seq_one_letter_code
_entity_poly.pdbx_strand_id
1 'polypeptide(L)'
;MVRPHEMIDMLWQPPSTRVGRGRRMQKLDRTLPENSKYYGHWGYTIYRTHYSLESDKQWDTLLDALKKQTMLAVGYYQDEPFEDELMHQRADFLPKAWYYKSQKEYSDDVKRIKDLFYLDIRQDPSLDGLGVHEIREVCLRDRPEEEEAMAGRLFNFVLLADKAVFEAMERGEFVVKAISYDWRDGWNNWGWMRIPTGYLLALRQSLMGKDDNYHTVLSFNGPEEDLEEYIWRGGWNADPTNKCSEIRMEMHLLP
;
A
#
# COMPACT_ATOMS: atom_id res chain seq x y z
N MET A 1 2.75 -1.14 14.70
CA MET A 1 1.97 -1.35 13.47
C MET A 1 0.86 -0.30 13.41
N VAL A 2 0.59 0.27 12.23
CA VAL A 2 -0.53 1.20 12.05
C VAL A 2 -1.85 0.46 12.23
N ARG A 3 -2.75 1.01 13.05
CA ARG A 3 -4.04 0.41 13.39
C ARG A 3 -5.17 0.90 12.46
N PRO A 4 -6.31 0.19 12.38
CA PRO A 4 -7.43 0.57 11.52
C PRO A 4 -7.93 2.01 11.71
N HIS A 5 -7.96 2.53 12.94
CA HIS A 5 -8.44 3.90 13.19
C HIS A 5 -7.53 4.95 12.54
N GLU A 6 -6.21 4.76 12.55
CA GLU A 6 -5.23 5.65 11.91
C GLU A 6 -5.38 5.63 10.38
N MET A 7 -5.65 4.46 9.80
CA MET A 7 -5.94 4.35 8.37
C MET A 7 -7.23 5.10 8.00
N ILE A 8 -8.28 4.94 8.80
CA ILE A 8 -9.57 5.62 8.59
C ILE A 8 -9.43 7.13 8.75
N ASP A 9 -8.69 7.61 9.75
CA ASP A 9 -8.40 9.03 9.95
C ASP A 9 -7.72 9.64 8.72
N MET A 10 -6.78 8.92 8.11
CA MET A 10 -6.10 9.37 6.91
C MET A 10 -7.01 9.37 5.67
N LEU A 11 -7.86 8.36 5.53
CA LEU A 11 -8.81 8.24 4.41
C LEU A 11 -9.92 9.28 4.48
N TRP A 12 -10.20 9.80 5.68
CA TRP A 12 -11.24 10.78 5.91
C TRP A 12 -10.80 12.20 5.47
N GLN A 13 -11.41 12.69 4.39
CA GLN A 13 -11.08 13.97 3.75
C GLN A 13 -12.31 14.90 3.70
N PRO A 14 -12.81 15.39 4.85
CA PRO A 14 -13.97 16.25 4.89
C PRO A 14 -13.68 17.61 4.24
N PRO A 15 -14.71 18.33 3.76
CA PRO A 15 -14.55 19.66 3.22
C PRO A 15 -13.82 20.56 4.22
N SER A 16 -12.86 21.32 3.73
CA SER A 16 -12.09 22.26 4.56
C SER A 16 -12.31 23.68 4.07
N THR A 17 -12.42 24.61 5.01
CA THR A 17 -12.45 26.05 4.73
C THR A 17 -11.07 26.63 5.05
N ARG A 18 -10.55 27.50 4.15
CA ARG A 18 -9.35 28.27 4.45
C ARG A 18 -9.68 29.32 5.51
N VAL A 19 -8.92 29.36 6.59
CA VAL A 19 -9.03 30.36 7.66
C VAL A 19 -7.63 30.93 7.89
N GLY A 20 -7.36 32.09 7.28
CA GLY A 20 -6.02 32.69 7.28
C GLY A 20 -4.98 31.80 6.58
N ARG A 21 -3.88 31.47 7.28
CA ARG A 21 -2.84 30.53 6.81
C ARG A 21 -3.16 29.05 7.09
N GLY A 22 -4.25 28.75 7.80
CA GLY A 22 -4.65 27.40 8.16
C GLY A 22 -5.84 26.87 7.35
N ARG A 23 -6.05 25.55 7.38
CA ARG A 23 -7.29 24.91 6.93
C ARG A 23 -8.07 24.47 8.16
N ARG A 24 -9.36 24.77 8.20
CA ARG A 24 -10.29 24.25 9.20
C ARG A 24 -11.19 23.21 8.52
N MET A 25 -11.01 21.95 8.90
CA MET A 25 -11.91 20.89 8.46
C MET A 25 -13.30 21.06 9.09
N GLN A 26 -14.34 20.83 8.30
CA GLN A 26 -15.70 20.77 8.83
C GLN A 26 -15.82 19.59 9.79
N LYS A 27 -16.47 19.81 10.94
CA LYS A 27 -16.75 18.77 11.92
C LYS A 27 -17.98 17.98 11.46
N LEU A 28 -17.78 17.06 10.52
CA LEU A 28 -18.79 16.12 10.06
C LEU A 28 -18.64 14.80 10.81
N ASP A 29 -19.76 14.12 11.07
CA ASP A 29 -19.75 12.78 11.65
C ASP A 29 -19.43 11.75 10.56
N ARG A 30 -18.24 11.17 10.63
CA ARG A 30 -17.71 10.21 9.65
C ARG A 30 -18.44 8.86 9.63
N THR A 31 -19.30 8.60 10.62
CA THR A 31 -20.07 7.36 10.75
C THR A 31 -21.40 7.41 9.98
N LEU A 32 -21.84 8.61 9.59
CA LEU A 32 -23.10 8.79 8.86
C LEU A 32 -22.95 8.38 7.38
N PRO A 33 -23.89 7.59 6.82
CA PRO A 33 -23.80 7.13 5.42
C PRO A 33 -23.71 8.26 4.38
N GLU A 34 -24.38 9.38 4.62
CA GLU A 34 -24.38 10.57 3.75
C GLU A 34 -22.99 11.22 3.59
N ASN A 35 -22.10 10.96 4.54
CA ASN A 35 -20.74 11.47 4.58
C ASN A 35 -19.72 10.51 3.97
N SER A 36 -20.14 9.32 3.52
CA SER A 36 -19.26 8.33 2.89
C SER A 36 -18.48 8.85 1.69
N LYS A 37 -19.06 9.81 0.94
CA LYS A 37 -18.43 10.51 -0.20
C LYS A 37 -17.16 11.30 0.15
N TYR A 38 -16.88 11.53 1.43
CA TYR A 38 -15.69 12.26 1.89
C TYR A 38 -14.52 11.32 2.24
N TYR A 39 -14.70 10.01 2.10
CA TYR A 39 -13.57 9.09 2.15
C TYR A 39 -12.88 9.01 0.80
N GLY A 40 -11.56 9.16 0.80
CA GLY A 40 -10.73 8.81 -0.33
C GLY A 40 -10.48 7.31 -0.41
N HIS A 41 -10.16 6.82 -1.60
CA HIS A 41 -9.63 5.48 -1.83
C HIS A 41 -8.18 5.38 -1.38
N TRP A 42 -7.72 4.19 -1.02
CA TRP A 42 -6.29 3.91 -0.83
C TRP A 42 -5.85 2.75 -1.70
N GLY A 43 -4.54 2.60 -1.84
CA GLY A 43 -3.92 1.54 -2.63
C GLY A 43 -2.78 2.13 -3.42
N TYR A 44 -2.59 1.65 -4.64
CA TYR A 44 -1.44 2.00 -5.46
C TYR A 44 -1.83 2.13 -6.92
N THR A 45 -1.16 3.04 -7.61
CA THR A 45 -1.10 3.02 -9.07
C THR A 45 -0.11 1.95 -9.49
N ILE A 46 -0.48 1.10 -10.44
CA ILE A 46 0.36 0.04 -10.99
C ILE A 46 0.52 0.21 -12.49
N TYR A 47 1.77 0.24 -12.93
CA TYR A 47 2.16 0.33 -14.34
C TYR A 47 2.53 -1.06 -14.85
N ARG A 48 1.97 -1.43 -16.01
CA ARG A 48 2.43 -2.56 -16.81
C ARG A 48 3.37 -2.04 -17.89
N THR A 49 4.55 -2.66 -18.02
CA THR A 49 5.54 -2.27 -19.04
C THR A 49 6.04 -3.43 -19.89
N HIS A 50 5.40 -4.59 -19.78
CA HIS A 50 5.68 -5.71 -20.67
C HIS A 50 4.39 -6.28 -21.25
N TYR A 51 4.31 -6.30 -22.58
CA TYR A 51 3.12 -6.70 -23.32
C TYR A 51 3.41 -7.88 -24.26
N SER A 52 2.72 -8.98 -24.03
CA SER A 52 2.76 -10.21 -24.81
C SER A 52 1.51 -11.04 -24.51
N LEU A 53 1.16 -11.98 -25.39
CA LEU A 53 0.02 -12.87 -25.18
C LEU A 53 0.14 -13.69 -23.88
N GLU A 54 1.37 -14.04 -23.51
CA GLU A 54 1.66 -14.75 -22.26
C GLU A 54 1.51 -13.83 -21.04
N SER A 55 2.07 -12.62 -21.12
CA SER A 55 2.01 -11.65 -20.03
C SER A 55 0.60 -11.10 -19.78
N ASP A 56 -0.34 -11.20 -20.73
CA ASP A 56 -1.74 -10.83 -20.48
C ASP A 56 -2.37 -11.69 -19.38
N LYS A 57 -2.14 -13.00 -19.42
CA LYS A 57 -2.63 -13.92 -18.39
C LYS A 57 -1.89 -13.73 -17.06
N GLN A 58 -0.59 -13.50 -17.11
CA GLN A 58 0.21 -13.23 -15.91
C GLN A 58 -0.22 -11.93 -15.25
N TRP A 59 -0.54 -10.91 -16.05
CA TRP A 59 -1.05 -9.62 -15.58
C TRP A 59 -2.37 -9.75 -14.83
N ASP A 60 -3.36 -10.44 -15.40
CA ASP A 60 -4.63 -10.67 -14.71
C ASP A 60 -4.43 -11.44 -13.39
N THR A 61 -3.53 -12.43 -13.41
CA THR A 61 -3.19 -13.23 -12.23
C THR A 61 -2.49 -12.37 -11.16
N LEU A 62 -1.60 -11.46 -11.56
CA LEU A 62 -0.90 -10.55 -10.66
C LEU A 62 -1.88 -9.58 -9.99
N LEU A 63 -2.78 -8.97 -10.76
CA LEU A 63 -3.80 -8.07 -10.25
C LEU A 63 -4.74 -8.76 -9.26
N ASP A 64 -5.15 -9.99 -9.57
CA ASP A 64 -5.96 -10.82 -8.69
C ASP A 64 -5.21 -11.17 -7.38
N ALA A 65 -3.93 -11.55 -7.48
CA ALA A 65 -3.09 -11.84 -6.32
C ALA A 65 -2.94 -10.61 -5.40
N LEU A 66 -2.58 -9.45 -5.96
CA LEU A 66 -2.45 -8.18 -5.22
C LEU A 66 -3.73 -7.83 -4.47
N LYS A 67 -4.89 -7.95 -5.13
CA LYS A 67 -6.19 -7.69 -4.51
C LYS A 67 -6.49 -8.68 -3.40
N LYS A 68 -6.44 -9.99 -3.69
CA LYS A 68 -6.80 -11.04 -2.72
C LYS A 68 -5.90 -11.02 -1.50
N GLN A 69 -4.59 -10.92 -1.69
CA GLN A 69 -3.65 -10.91 -0.57
C GLN A 69 -3.74 -9.65 0.27
N THR A 70 -4.05 -8.50 -0.33
CA THR A 70 -4.34 -7.27 0.42
C THR A 70 -5.62 -7.42 1.24
N MET A 71 -6.68 -7.99 0.67
CA MET A 71 -7.92 -8.26 1.40
C MET A 71 -7.74 -9.24 2.55
N LEU A 72 -6.90 -10.27 2.37
CA LEU A 72 -6.51 -11.20 3.43
C LEU A 72 -5.72 -10.49 4.53
N ALA A 73 -4.74 -9.65 4.17
CA ALA A 73 -3.94 -8.90 5.13
C ALA A 73 -4.81 -7.94 5.98
N VAL A 74 -5.78 -7.25 5.36
CA VAL A 74 -6.74 -6.42 6.09
C VAL A 74 -7.72 -7.28 6.91
N GLY A 75 -8.02 -8.50 6.44
CA GLY A 75 -8.84 -9.48 7.16
C GLY A 75 -8.27 -9.89 8.50
N TYR A 76 -6.95 -9.87 8.66
CA TYR A 76 -6.29 -10.16 9.94
C TYR A 76 -6.84 -9.32 11.10
N TYR A 77 -7.17 -8.06 10.86
CA TYR A 77 -7.80 -7.19 11.86
C TYR A 77 -9.18 -7.67 12.31
N GLN A 78 -9.93 -8.35 11.44
CA GLN A 78 -11.25 -8.88 11.79
C GLN A 78 -11.13 -10.11 12.71
N ASP A 79 -10.03 -10.84 12.59
CA ASP A 79 -9.75 -12.06 13.35
C ASP A 79 -9.11 -11.77 14.72
N GLU A 80 -8.50 -10.59 14.91
CA GLU A 80 -7.99 -10.14 16.21
C GLU A 80 -9.15 -9.89 17.22
N PRO A 81 -9.03 -10.38 18.47
CA PRO A 81 -9.97 -10.03 19.53
C PRO A 81 -10.09 -8.51 19.69
N PHE A 82 -11.31 -8.01 19.83
CA PHE A 82 -11.54 -6.56 20.01
C PHE A 82 -10.88 -6.02 21.28
N GLU A 83 -10.77 -6.86 22.31
CA GLU A 83 -10.03 -6.56 23.54
C GLU A 83 -8.57 -6.22 23.28
N ASP A 84 -7.92 -6.87 22.31
CA ASP A 84 -6.53 -6.60 21.97
C ASP A 84 -6.40 -5.21 21.33
N GLU A 85 -7.30 -4.81 20.43
CA GLU A 85 -7.36 -3.43 19.91
C GLU A 85 -7.53 -2.42 21.05
N LEU A 86 -8.47 -2.66 21.97
CA LEU A 86 -8.67 -1.77 23.13
C LEU A 86 -7.43 -1.67 24.02
N MET A 87 -6.68 -2.77 24.19
CA MET A 87 -5.44 -2.79 24.96
C MET A 87 -4.34 -1.99 24.25
N HIS A 88 -4.21 -2.12 22.94
CA HIS A 88 -3.28 -1.31 22.14
C HIS A 88 -3.63 0.18 22.22
N GLN A 89 -4.89 0.56 22.02
CA GLN A 89 -5.33 1.96 22.10
C GLN A 89 -5.02 2.59 23.47
N ARG A 90 -5.06 1.80 24.55
CA ARG A 90 -4.69 2.25 25.90
C ARG A 90 -3.18 2.36 26.08
N ALA A 91 -2.41 1.44 25.51
CA ALA A 91 -0.95 1.42 25.61
C ALA A 91 -0.31 2.57 24.83
N ASP A 92 -0.89 2.95 23.68
CA ASP A 92 -0.40 4.03 22.82
C ASP A 92 -0.74 5.44 23.34
N PHE A 93 -1.30 5.55 24.55
CA PHE A 93 -1.72 6.82 25.19
C PHE A 93 -2.62 7.71 24.30
N LEU A 94 -3.39 7.09 23.40
CA LEU A 94 -4.28 7.82 22.52
C LEU A 94 -5.34 8.56 23.35
N PRO A 95 -5.80 9.75 22.91
CA PRO A 95 -6.93 10.41 23.54
C PRO A 95 -8.13 9.46 23.56
N LYS A 96 -8.79 9.29 24.71
CA LYS A 96 -10.00 8.43 24.83
C LYS A 96 -11.10 8.74 23.80
N ALA A 97 -11.10 9.97 23.26
CA ALA A 97 -12.00 10.36 22.19
C ALA A 97 -11.81 9.56 20.89
N TRP A 98 -10.65 8.93 20.70
CA TRP A 98 -10.28 8.14 19.51
C TRP A 98 -10.44 6.64 19.74
N TYR A 99 -10.88 6.22 20.94
CA TYR A 99 -11.11 4.82 21.23
C TYR A 99 -12.33 4.32 20.49
N TYR A 100 -12.23 3.09 19.98
CA TYR A 100 -13.41 2.40 19.51
C TYR A 100 -14.38 2.20 20.68
N LYS A 101 -15.64 2.56 20.47
CA LYS A 101 -16.68 2.44 21.51
C LYS A 101 -17.34 1.07 21.51
N SER A 102 -17.19 0.33 20.41
CA SER A 102 -17.77 -1.00 20.24
C SER A 102 -17.01 -1.82 19.20
N GLN A 103 -17.08 -3.15 19.31
CA GLN A 103 -16.58 -4.06 18.28
C GLN A 103 -17.21 -3.79 16.91
N LYS A 104 -18.48 -3.38 16.89
CA LYS A 104 -19.18 -3.02 15.65
C LYS A 104 -18.50 -1.85 14.94
N GLU A 105 -18.16 -0.78 15.65
CA GLU A 105 -17.48 0.38 15.08
C GLU A 105 -16.12 -0.01 14.47
N TYR A 106 -15.36 -0.85 15.19
CA TYR A 106 -14.10 -1.40 14.71
C TYR A 106 -14.30 -2.26 13.44
N SER A 107 -15.26 -3.18 13.45
CA SER A 107 -15.55 -4.03 12.28
C SER A 107 -16.04 -3.23 11.08
N ASP A 108 -16.85 -2.19 11.29
CA ASP A 108 -17.33 -1.29 10.24
C ASP A 108 -16.17 -0.51 9.61
N ASP A 109 -15.19 -0.07 10.41
CA ASP A 109 -13.98 0.57 9.93
C ASP A 109 -13.07 -0.38 9.15
N VAL A 110 -12.83 -1.61 9.65
CA VAL A 110 -12.04 -2.61 8.91
C VAL A 110 -12.72 -2.94 7.57
N LYS A 111 -14.05 -3.08 7.55
CA LYS A 111 -14.80 -3.25 6.32
C LYS A 111 -14.62 -2.04 5.39
N ARG A 112 -14.70 -0.82 5.91
CA ARG A 112 -14.49 0.40 5.12
C ARG A 112 -13.07 0.46 4.53
N ILE A 113 -12.05 0.02 5.27
CA ILE A 113 -10.68 -0.11 4.73
C ILE A 113 -10.67 -1.07 3.54
N LYS A 114 -11.34 -2.24 3.63
CA LYS A 114 -11.44 -3.17 2.49
C LYS A 114 -12.14 -2.52 1.28
N ASP A 115 -13.30 -1.90 1.51
CA ASP A 115 -14.13 -1.32 0.46
C ASP A 115 -13.46 -0.11 -0.24
N LEU A 116 -12.57 0.60 0.46
CA LEU A 116 -11.83 1.74 -0.08
C LEU A 116 -10.53 1.36 -0.80
N PHE A 117 -10.13 0.08 -0.80
CA PHE A 117 -8.93 -0.36 -1.52
C PHE A 117 -9.15 -0.31 -3.03
N TYR A 118 -8.22 0.31 -3.74
CA TYR A 118 -8.26 0.50 -5.18
C TYR A 118 -6.86 0.37 -5.79
N LEU A 119 -6.78 -0.32 -6.93
CA LEU A 119 -5.59 -0.34 -7.77
C LEU A 119 -5.88 0.47 -9.03
N ASP A 120 -5.16 1.58 -9.21
CA ASP A 120 -5.21 2.37 -10.44
C ASP A 120 -4.31 1.71 -11.50
N ILE A 121 -4.91 1.19 -12.57
CA ILE A 121 -4.21 0.36 -13.56
C ILE A 121 -3.78 1.21 -14.75
N ARG A 122 -2.46 1.26 -14.99
CA ARG A 122 -1.85 1.94 -16.14
C ARG A 122 -1.23 0.91 -17.08
N GLN A 123 -1.89 0.68 -18.21
CA GLN A 123 -1.52 -0.36 -19.19
C GLN A 123 -1.48 0.18 -20.64
N ASP A 124 -1.00 1.40 -20.81
CA ASP A 124 -0.85 2.03 -22.13
C ASP A 124 0.31 1.35 -22.91
N PRO A 125 0.11 0.94 -24.18
CA PRO A 125 1.17 0.33 -25.01
C PRO A 125 2.43 1.19 -25.16
N SER A 126 2.35 2.51 -24.99
CA SER A 126 3.53 3.41 -24.99
C SER A 126 4.47 3.19 -23.80
N LEU A 127 4.04 2.43 -22.80
CA LEU A 127 4.83 2.05 -21.64
C LEU A 127 5.64 0.76 -21.87
N ASP A 128 5.50 0.09 -23.01
CA ASP A 128 6.20 -1.17 -23.28
C ASP A 128 7.73 -0.98 -23.26
N GLY A 129 8.41 -1.87 -22.54
CA GLY A 129 9.86 -1.86 -22.34
C GLY A 129 10.38 -0.83 -21.34
N LEU A 130 9.53 0.01 -20.73
CA LEU A 130 9.99 0.98 -19.74
C LEU A 130 10.42 0.29 -18.43
N GLY A 131 11.59 0.69 -17.93
CA GLY A 131 12.14 0.27 -16.65
C GLY A 131 11.76 1.22 -15.52
N VAL A 132 12.40 1.01 -14.37
CA VAL A 132 12.12 1.79 -13.15
C VAL A 132 12.41 3.29 -13.35
N HIS A 133 13.56 3.61 -13.96
CA HIS A 133 13.98 5.00 -14.16
C HIS A 133 13.06 5.73 -15.14
N GLU A 134 12.64 5.09 -16.23
CA GLU A 134 11.71 5.70 -17.18
C GLU A 134 10.32 5.89 -16.56
N ILE A 135 9.84 4.94 -15.76
CA ILE A 135 8.56 5.09 -15.04
C ILE A 135 8.63 6.23 -14.01
N ARG A 136 9.77 6.41 -13.33
CA ARG A 136 9.98 7.58 -12.47
C ARG A 136 9.77 8.89 -13.25
N GLU A 137 10.38 9.03 -14.42
CA GLU A 137 10.22 10.22 -15.25
C GLU A 137 8.79 10.43 -15.72
N VAL A 138 8.08 9.35 -16.08
CA VAL A 138 6.65 9.40 -16.41
C VAL A 138 5.84 9.94 -15.24
N CYS A 139 6.03 9.42 -14.02
CA CYS A 139 5.31 9.86 -12.83
C CYS A 139 5.67 11.30 -12.42
N LEU A 140 6.92 11.73 -12.61
CA LEU A 140 7.32 13.11 -12.32
C LEU A 140 6.65 14.13 -13.26
N ARG A 141 6.40 13.73 -14.51
CA ARG A 141 5.72 14.56 -15.52
C ARG A 141 4.20 14.53 -15.39
N ASP A 142 3.63 13.36 -15.21
CA ASP A 142 2.19 13.12 -15.09
C ASP A 142 1.92 12.42 -13.78
N ARG A 143 1.70 13.23 -12.74
CA ARG A 143 1.56 12.75 -11.37
C ARG A 143 0.26 11.95 -11.24
N PRO A 144 0.31 10.64 -10.96
CA PRO A 144 -0.90 9.81 -10.82
C PRO A 144 -1.82 10.30 -9.69
N GLU A 145 -1.28 11.12 -8.79
CA GLU A 145 -1.98 11.73 -7.68
C GLU A 145 -3.03 12.74 -8.10
N GLU A 146 -3.01 13.35 -9.29
CA GLU A 146 -3.88 14.51 -9.58
C GLU A 146 -5.38 14.19 -9.73
N GLU A 147 -5.80 12.91 -9.80
CA GLU A 147 -7.22 12.52 -9.76
C GLU A 147 -7.80 12.54 -8.33
N GLU A 148 -8.88 13.31 -8.11
CA GLU A 148 -9.36 13.87 -6.81
C GLU A 148 -9.79 12.89 -5.70
N ALA A 149 -9.63 11.57 -5.87
CA ALA A 149 -10.19 10.58 -4.94
C ALA A 149 -9.18 9.66 -4.24
N MET A 150 -7.88 9.73 -4.53
CA MET A 150 -6.89 8.81 -3.94
C MET A 150 -6.22 9.43 -2.71
N ALA A 151 -6.44 8.89 -1.50
CA ALA A 151 -5.51 9.08 -0.37
C ALA A 151 -4.10 8.49 -0.67
N GLY A 152 -3.93 7.85 -1.82
CA GLY A 152 -2.65 7.56 -2.47
C GLY A 152 -1.74 8.78 -2.61
N ARG A 153 -2.27 10.00 -2.73
CA ARG A 153 -1.47 11.24 -2.88
C ARG A 153 -0.46 11.54 -1.78
N LEU A 154 -0.59 10.87 -0.64
CA LEU A 154 0.27 11.14 0.52
C LEU A 154 1.67 10.58 0.36
N PHE A 155 1.85 9.58 -0.50
CA PHE A 155 3.14 8.92 -0.70
C PHE A 155 3.40 8.81 -2.20
N ASN A 156 4.53 9.34 -2.65
CA ASN A 156 4.93 9.39 -4.07
C ASN A 156 5.43 8.00 -4.53
N PHE A 157 4.55 7.01 -4.44
CA PHE A 157 4.83 5.60 -4.73
C PHE A 157 3.93 5.02 -5.80
N VAL A 158 4.54 4.25 -6.70
CA VAL A 158 3.86 3.45 -7.71
C VAL A 158 4.36 2.02 -7.69
N LEU A 159 3.58 1.12 -8.27
CA LEU A 159 3.95 -0.26 -8.51
C LEU A 159 4.30 -0.44 -9.99
N LEU A 160 5.23 -1.33 -10.28
CA LEU A 160 5.65 -1.67 -11.64
C LEU A 160 5.66 -3.19 -11.82
N ALA A 161 4.98 -3.64 -12.88
CA ALA A 161 5.03 -4.98 -13.42
C ALA A 161 5.69 -4.94 -14.80
N ASP A 162 6.99 -5.21 -14.79
CA ASP A 162 7.82 -5.33 -15.98
C ASP A 162 8.06 -6.81 -16.34
N LYS A 163 8.94 -7.05 -17.31
CA LYS A 163 9.28 -8.40 -17.74
C LYS A 163 9.83 -9.26 -16.59
N ALA A 164 10.69 -8.71 -15.75
CA ALA A 164 11.31 -9.43 -14.63
C ALA A 164 10.28 -9.88 -13.59
N VAL A 165 9.24 -9.07 -13.35
CA VAL A 165 8.11 -9.45 -12.50
C VAL A 165 7.37 -10.67 -13.06
N PHE A 166 7.09 -10.69 -14.37
CA PHE A 166 6.40 -11.82 -14.99
C PHE A 166 7.25 -13.10 -15.02
N GLU A 167 8.55 -12.97 -15.32
CA GLU A 167 9.50 -14.08 -15.23
C GLU A 167 9.62 -14.62 -13.78
N ALA A 168 9.49 -13.77 -12.76
CA ALA A 168 9.45 -14.19 -11.37
C ALA A 168 8.19 -15.01 -11.06
N MET A 169 7.03 -14.63 -11.61
CA MET A 169 5.79 -15.38 -11.42
C MET A 169 5.87 -16.80 -12.01
N GLU A 170 6.60 -17.00 -13.11
CA GLU A 170 6.86 -18.33 -13.68
C GLU A 170 7.65 -19.24 -12.72
N ARG A 171 8.51 -18.64 -11.90
CA ARG A 171 9.24 -19.33 -10.82
C ARG A 171 8.41 -19.50 -9.54
N GLY A 172 7.16 -19.04 -9.52
CA GLY A 172 6.30 -19.04 -8.35
C GLY A 172 6.56 -17.90 -7.37
N GLU A 173 7.40 -16.92 -7.74
CA GLU A 173 7.65 -15.72 -6.94
C GLU A 173 6.63 -14.62 -7.29
N PHE A 174 5.62 -14.46 -6.43
CA PHE A 174 4.64 -13.38 -6.57
C PHE A 174 5.18 -12.09 -5.97
N VAL A 175 5.85 -11.29 -6.81
CA VAL A 175 6.41 -10.00 -6.45
C VAL A 175 5.95 -8.90 -7.39
N VAL A 176 6.14 -7.65 -6.99
CA VAL A 176 5.97 -6.45 -7.81
C VAL A 176 7.06 -5.44 -7.43
N LYS A 177 7.48 -4.56 -8.33
CA LYS A 177 8.44 -3.51 -8.00
C LYS A 177 7.69 -2.32 -7.38
N ALA A 178 8.05 -1.91 -6.17
CA ALA A 178 7.57 -0.67 -5.59
C ALA A 178 8.60 0.43 -5.86
N ILE A 179 8.14 1.60 -6.30
CA ILE A 179 8.98 2.70 -6.77
C ILE A 179 8.55 4.00 -6.08
N SER A 180 9.47 4.68 -5.40
CA SER A 180 9.32 6.02 -4.82
C SER A 180 9.73 7.08 -5.84
N TYR A 181 8.89 7.46 -6.80
CA TYR A 181 9.34 8.24 -7.98
C TYR A 181 9.92 9.65 -7.65
N ASP A 182 9.78 10.14 -6.43
CA ASP A 182 10.37 11.39 -5.94
C ASP A 182 11.69 11.21 -5.16
N TRP A 183 12.31 10.03 -5.19
CA TRP A 183 13.55 9.77 -4.45
C TRP A 183 14.66 10.75 -4.86
N ARG A 184 15.60 11.01 -3.95
CA ARG A 184 16.77 11.86 -4.21
C ARG A 184 17.99 11.00 -4.47
N ASP A 185 18.71 11.31 -5.54
CA ASP A 185 19.93 10.59 -5.89
C ASP A 185 21.02 10.82 -4.84
N GLY A 186 21.84 9.79 -4.57
CA GLY A 186 23.01 9.87 -3.67
C GLY A 186 22.78 9.49 -2.20
N TRP A 187 21.62 8.95 -1.83
CA TRP A 187 21.28 8.56 -0.44
C TRP A 187 21.09 7.05 -0.28
N ASN A 188 22.14 6.20 -0.40
CA ASN A 188 22.11 4.73 -0.11
C ASN A 188 20.76 4.02 -0.40
N ASN A 189 20.13 4.38 -1.50
CA ASN A 189 18.77 4.02 -1.84
C ASN A 189 18.61 4.29 -3.32
N TRP A 190 18.06 3.31 -4.02
CA TRP A 190 17.75 3.41 -5.44
C TRP A 190 16.31 3.82 -5.67
N GLY A 191 15.55 4.02 -4.58
CA GLY A 191 14.16 4.45 -4.61
C GLY A 191 13.20 3.40 -5.13
N TRP A 192 13.63 2.15 -5.27
CA TRP A 192 12.75 1.04 -5.61
C TRP A 192 13.21 -0.26 -4.95
N MET A 193 12.29 -1.23 -4.88
CA MET A 193 12.55 -2.56 -4.33
C MET A 193 11.50 -3.55 -4.87
N ARG A 194 11.87 -4.82 -5.09
CA ARG A 194 10.88 -5.89 -5.28
C ARG A 194 10.18 -6.16 -3.95
N ILE A 195 8.86 -6.13 -3.93
CA ILE A 195 8.04 -6.45 -2.75
C ILE A 195 7.18 -7.68 -3.06
N PRO A 196 6.95 -8.60 -2.10
CA PRO A 196 5.95 -9.63 -2.28
C PRO A 196 4.57 -8.99 -2.39
N THR A 197 3.71 -9.56 -3.24
CA THR A 197 2.33 -9.08 -3.44
C THR A 197 1.51 -9.11 -2.15
N GLY A 198 1.87 -9.98 -1.18
CA GLY A 198 1.28 -10.02 0.15
C GLY A 198 1.68 -8.90 1.12
N TYR A 199 2.62 -8.04 0.73
CA TYR A 199 3.19 -7.01 1.61
C TYR A 199 2.67 -5.61 1.30
N LEU A 200 1.69 -5.45 0.40
CA LEU A 200 1.11 -4.15 0.04
C LEU A 200 0.55 -3.38 1.24
N LEU A 201 -0.14 -4.07 2.15
CA LEU A 201 -0.65 -3.44 3.37
C LEU A 201 0.51 -3.03 4.29
N ALA A 202 1.50 -3.89 4.49
CA ALA A 202 2.68 -3.59 5.30
C ALA A 202 3.49 -2.42 4.74
N LEU A 203 3.59 -2.30 3.42
CA LEU A 203 4.18 -1.15 2.74
C LEU A 203 3.38 0.11 3.08
N ARG A 204 2.06 0.09 2.94
CA ARG A 204 1.19 1.23 3.24
C ARG A 204 1.37 1.71 4.68
N GLN A 205 1.39 0.77 5.62
CA GLN A 205 1.58 1.06 7.04
C GLN A 205 2.98 1.60 7.35
N SER A 206 4.00 1.10 6.66
CA SER A 206 5.38 1.60 6.81
C SER A 206 5.51 3.03 6.31
N LEU A 207 4.84 3.36 5.20
CA LEU A 207 4.78 4.72 4.66
C LEU A 207 4.08 5.67 5.64
N MET A 208 2.97 5.23 6.23
CA MET A 208 2.23 5.99 7.24
C MET A 208 3.03 6.27 8.51
N GLY A 209 3.87 5.32 8.96
CA GLY A 209 4.64 5.47 10.20
C GLY A 209 5.93 6.29 10.06
N LYS A 210 6.24 6.80 8.86
CA LYS A 210 7.48 7.54 8.56
C LYS A 210 7.12 8.98 8.17
N ASP A 211 6.88 9.82 9.18
CA ASP A 211 6.67 11.26 9.02
C ASP A 211 7.78 11.89 8.16
N ASP A 212 7.40 12.40 6.97
CA ASP A 212 8.25 13.06 5.95
C ASP A 212 9.50 12.28 5.46
N ASN A 213 9.73 11.06 5.95
CA ASN A 213 10.90 10.23 5.65
C ASN A 213 10.52 8.90 4.97
N TYR A 214 9.39 8.89 4.28
CA TYR A 214 8.85 7.72 3.57
C TYR A 214 9.82 7.16 2.51
N HIS A 215 10.72 7.98 1.97
CA HIS A 215 11.74 7.55 1.00
C HIS A 215 12.67 6.48 1.58
N THR A 216 12.85 6.42 2.91
CA THR A 216 13.66 5.38 3.57
C THR A 216 12.97 4.02 3.66
N VAL A 217 11.68 3.91 3.33
CA VAL A 217 10.93 2.64 3.44
C VAL A 217 11.51 1.57 2.51
N LEU A 218 12.03 1.96 1.35
CA LEU A 218 12.67 1.07 0.38
C LEU A 218 14.21 1.12 0.43
N SER A 219 14.81 1.57 1.53
CA SER A 219 16.27 1.69 1.62
C SER A 219 16.97 0.36 1.37
N PHE A 220 18.00 0.39 0.52
CA PHE A 220 18.83 -0.77 0.21
C PHE A 220 20.31 -0.38 0.17
N ASN A 221 21.11 -1.06 0.98
CA ASN A 221 22.56 -0.87 1.03
C ASN A 221 23.22 -1.89 0.10
N GLY A 222 23.55 -1.48 -1.12
CA GLY A 222 24.19 -2.31 -2.13
C GLY A 222 24.11 -1.65 -3.51
N PRO A 223 24.73 -2.25 -4.54
CA PRO A 223 24.56 -1.81 -5.92
C PRO A 223 23.10 -2.01 -6.38
N GLU A 224 22.63 -1.17 -7.32
CA GLU A 224 21.23 -1.19 -7.80
C GLU A 224 20.84 -2.53 -8.43
N GLU A 225 21.76 -3.14 -9.17
CA GLU A 225 21.60 -4.42 -9.85
C GLU A 225 21.17 -5.55 -8.91
N ASP A 226 21.60 -5.52 -7.64
CA ASP A 226 21.19 -6.50 -6.65
C ASP A 226 19.67 -6.43 -6.37
N LEU A 227 19.01 -5.29 -6.58
CA LEU A 227 17.56 -5.15 -6.33
C LEU A 227 16.69 -6.06 -7.21
N GLU A 228 17.23 -6.58 -8.31
CA GLU A 228 16.55 -7.58 -9.12
C GLU A 228 16.51 -8.95 -8.44
N GLU A 229 17.44 -9.24 -7.53
CA GLU A 229 17.51 -10.51 -6.80
C GLU A 229 16.91 -10.42 -5.40
N TYR A 230 17.04 -9.26 -4.75
CA TYR A 230 16.57 -9.07 -3.39
C TYR A 230 15.09 -8.73 -3.32
N ILE A 231 14.43 -9.23 -2.28
CA ILE A 231 13.02 -8.98 -1.98
C ILE A 231 12.91 -8.25 -0.64
N TRP A 232 12.02 -7.26 -0.58
CA TRP A 232 11.75 -6.48 0.62
C TRP A 232 11.25 -7.37 1.75
N ARG A 233 11.92 -7.29 2.90
CA ARG A 233 11.60 -8.11 4.09
C ARG A 233 10.44 -7.55 4.93
N GLY A 234 9.84 -6.42 4.52
CA GLY A 234 8.86 -5.68 5.33
C GLY A 234 9.52 -4.62 6.23
N GLY A 235 8.68 -3.80 6.87
CA GLY A 235 9.13 -2.71 7.74
C GLY A 235 9.60 -3.18 9.12
N TRP A 236 10.53 -2.43 9.73
CA TRP A 236 11.13 -2.72 11.05
C TRP A 236 10.13 -2.85 12.22
N ASN A 237 8.91 -2.30 12.06
CA ASN A 237 7.82 -2.30 13.04
C ASN A 237 6.56 -3.04 12.56
N ALA A 238 6.66 -3.82 11.48
CA ALA A 238 5.56 -4.63 10.98
C ALA A 238 5.55 -5.98 11.71
N ASP A 239 4.77 -6.10 12.79
CA ASP A 239 4.30 -7.39 13.29
C ASP A 239 3.63 -8.19 12.15
N PRO A 240 3.52 -9.53 12.25
CA PRO A 240 3.48 -10.38 11.06
C PRO A 240 2.09 -10.54 10.44
N THR A 241 1.49 -9.44 9.96
CA THR A 241 0.28 -9.46 9.10
C THR A 241 0.56 -10.17 7.77
N ASN A 242 1.83 -10.29 7.38
CA ASN A 242 2.32 -11.05 6.23
C ASN A 242 2.07 -12.56 6.31
N LYS A 243 1.97 -13.15 7.52
CA LYS A 243 1.80 -14.61 7.70
C LYS A 243 0.51 -15.16 7.09
N CYS A 244 -0.47 -14.29 6.86
CA CYS A 244 -1.78 -14.63 6.27
C CYS A 244 -1.82 -14.44 4.74
N SER A 245 -0.82 -13.76 4.17
CA SER A 245 -0.75 -13.40 2.75
C SER A 245 0.40 -14.10 2.01
N GLU A 246 1.36 -14.66 2.73
CA GLU A 246 2.36 -15.58 2.20
C GLU A 246 1.67 -16.88 1.77
N ILE A 247 1.83 -17.24 0.50
CA ILE A 247 1.59 -18.62 0.06
C ILE A 247 2.66 -19.43 0.77
N ARG A 248 2.30 -20.03 1.91
CA ARG A 248 3.12 -21.09 2.49
C ARG A 248 3.14 -22.18 1.44
N MET A 249 4.26 -22.35 0.74
CA MET A 249 4.54 -23.67 0.20
C MET A 249 4.53 -24.57 1.42
N GLU A 250 3.46 -25.35 1.57
CA GLU A 250 3.46 -26.46 2.52
C GLU A 250 4.78 -27.18 2.27
N MET A 251 5.62 -27.24 3.30
CA MET A 251 6.72 -28.19 3.35
C MET A 251 6.09 -29.59 3.42
N HIS A 252 5.50 -30.01 2.32
CA HIS A 252 5.30 -31.39 2.03
C HIS A 252 6.39 -31.80 1.09
N LEU A 253 7.12 -32.80 1.60
CA LEU A 253 8.17 -33.61 1.00
C LEU A 253 9.59 -33.15 1.38
N LEU A 254 10.40 -33.90 2.13
CA LEU A 254 10.43 -35.33 2.54
C LEU A 254 11.59 -35.47 3.56
N PRO A 255 11.92 -36.67 4.06
CA PRO A 255 11.17 -37.68 4.80
C PRO A 255 11.57 -37.73 6.30
#